data_AF-M9RPF2-F1
#
_entry.id   AF-M9RPF2-F1
#
_cell.length_a   1.000
_cell.length_b   1.000
_cell.length_c   1.000
_cell.angle_alpha   90.00
_cell.angle_beta   90.00
_cell.angle_gamma   90.00
#
_symmetry.space_group_name_H-M   'P 1'
#
loop_
_entity.id
_entity.type
_entity.pdbx_description
1 polymer ?
#
loop_
_entity_poly.entity_id
_entity_poly.type
_entity_poly.pdbx_seq_one_letter_code
_entity_poly.pdbx_strand_id
1 'polypeptide(L)'
;MPSRSLEVADIFRDHGAAWRAANAGHISLNQFKVMSAIERCRTAALGGHVARCADCAHEHIAYNSCRNRHCPKCQAGAAKIWLAAREAELLPVRYFHLVFTLPKQIADIAYQNKREIYNLLMRASADTVVRIAADPKHLGAKVGITSVLHTWGSAMTHHPHVHMIVPGGGLSTDGSKWIACRKNFFLSVHVLSRLYRRLILEGLAKLHMVGKLQFFGDLTNLADRNVFDTFLQPLRKIEWVVYAKEPFTGPKAVLAYLSRYTHRIAISNSRLIRFDAQNVTFRAKDYRLKGAGRHTTMSLSTNEFIRRFLIHVLPRGQHRIRHYGFYGNSNRTANIARIRQLLGAKTPHKEHDKGNTINDADEPPRVLALPCPCCGGQLIIVDTIAPAQHPRAPPKTQRAAA
;
A
#
# COMPACT_ATOMS: atom_id res chain seq x y z
N MET A 1 -9.94 -28.26 -18.71
CA MET A 1 -10.27 -26.94 -18.12
C MET A 1 -8.97 -26.30 -17.65
N PRO A 2 -8.68 -25.02 -17.96
CA PRO A 2 -7.52 -24.36 -17.38
C PRO A 2 -7.68 -24.39 -15.86
N SER A 3 -6.70 -24.99 -15.18
CA SER A 3 -6.63 -25.07 -13.72
C SER A 3 -6.94 -23.69 -13.12
N ARG A 4 -8.01 -23.60 -12.33
CA ARG A 4 -8.36 -22.37 -11.63
C ARG A 4 -7.19 -22.06 -10.70
N SER A 5 -6.45 -21.01 -11.02
CA SER A 5 -5.32 -20.57 -10.21
C SER A 5 -5.76 -20.34 -8.76
N LEU A 6 -5.07 -20.97 -7.82
CA LEU A 6 -5.34 -20.87 -6.38
C LEU A 6 -5.31 -19.41 -5.90
N GLU A 7 -6.34 -19.00 -5.18
CA GLU A 7 -6.47 -17.65 -4.63
C GLU A 7 -6.56 -17.64 -3.11
N VAL A 8 -6.18 -16.52 -2.49
CA VAL A 8 -6.42 -16.31 -1.04
C VAL A 8 -7.91 -16.45 -0.70
N ALA A 9 -8.79 -16.11 -1.64
CA ALA A 9 -10.23 -16.26 -1.45
C ALA A 9 -10.67 -17.72 -1.29
N ASP A 10 -10.00 -18.67 -1.94
CA ASP A 10 -10.33 -20.09 -1.80
C ASP A 10 -9.97 -20.58 -0.39
N ILE A 11 -8.79 -20.18 0.12
CA ILE A 11 -8.36 -20.48 1.51
C ILE A 11 -9.35 -19.93 2.55
N PHE A 12 -9.83 -18.70 2.37
CA PHE A 12 -10.80 -18.11 3.29
C PHE A 12 -12.19 -18.72 3.18
N ARG A 13 -12.64 -19.15 1.99
CA ARG A 13 -13.92 -19.85 1.85
C ARG A 13 -13.89 -21.18 2.58
N ASP A 14 -12.79 -21.91 2.45
CA ASP A 14 -12.69 -23.27 3.00
C ASP A 14 -12.42 -23.26 4.52
N HIS A 15 -11.54 -22.37 5.03
CA HIS A 15 -11.14 -22.38 6.45
C HIS A 15 -11.50 -21.13 7.24
N GLY A 16 -12.03 -20.08 6.59
CA GLY A 16 -12.28 -18.79 7.25
C GLY A 16 -13.31 -18.89 8.37
N ALA A 17 -14.34 -19.72 8.24
CA ALA A 17 -15.37 -19.93 9.26
C ALA A 17 -14.78 -20.60 10.52
N ALA A 18 -14.09 -21.74 10.35
CA ALA A 18 -13.43 -22.44 11.45
C ALA A 18 -12.38 -21.56 12.13
N TRP A 19 -11.58 -20.82 11.36
CA TRP A 19 -10.58 -19.90 11.90
C TRP A 19 -11.21 -18.78 12.74
N ARG A 20 -12.34 -18.21 12.29
CA ARG A 20 -13.09 -17.21 13.04
C ARG A 20 -13.61 -17.74 14.37
N ALA A 21 -14.17 -18.95 14.37
CA ALA A 21 -14.68 -19.60 15.58
C ALA A 21 -13.53 -19.85 16.58
N ALA A 22 -12.41 -20.41 16.11
CA ALA A 22 -11.25 -20.69 16.95
C ALA A 22 -10.55 -19.44 17.51
N ASN A 23 -10.77 -18.26 16.93
CA ASN A 23 -10.16 -17.00 17.34
C ASN A 23 -11.21 -15.96 17.79
N ALA A 24 -12.39 -16.41 18.24
CA ALA A 24 -13.42 -15.53 18.75
C ALA A 24 -12.86 -14.62 19.87
N GLY A 25 -13.24 -13.34 19.86
CA GLY A 25 -12.70 -12.33 20.80
C GLY A 25 -11.33 -11.75 20.44
N HIS A 26 -10.55 -12.41 19.57
CA HIS A 26 -9.19 -11.97 19.19
C HIS A 26 -9.10 -11.35 17.77
N ILE A 27 -10.24 -11.21 17.09
CA ILE A 27 -10.31 -10.68 15.73
C ILE A 27 -10.97 -9.30 15.76
N SER A 28 -10.28 -8.30 15.21
CA SER A 28 -10.86 -6.97 15.07
C SER A 28 -11.99 -6.94 14.03
N LEU A 29 -12.98 -6.06 14.21
CA LEU A 29 -14.05 -5.84 13.23
C LEU A 29 -13.52 -5.60 11.80
N ASN A 30 -12.38 -4.90 11.66
CA ASN A 30 -11.78 -4.64 10.35
C ASN A 30 -11.23 -5.93 9.72
N GLN A 31 -10.62 -6.83 10.50
CA GLN A 31 -10.17 -8.13 10.01
C GLN A 31 -11.35 -8.99 9.57
N PHE A 32 -12.43 -9.05 10.37
CA PHE A 32 -13.68 -9.72 9.97
C PHE A 32 -14.20 -9.20 8.62
N LYS A 33 -14.33 -7.88 8.48
CA LYS A 33 -14.80 -7.26 7.22
C LYS A 33 -13.89 -7.57 6.02
N VAL A 34 -12.58 -7.67 6.24
CA VAL A 34 -11.63 -8.06 5.18
C VAL A 34 -11.81 -9.51 4.78
N MET A 35 -11.93 -10.43 5.74
CA MET A 35 -12.20 -11.86 5.44
C MET A 35 -13.48 -12.01 4.64
N SER A 36 -14.61 -11.47 5.13
CA SER A 36 -15.91 -11.58 4.45
C SER A 36 -15.94 -10.89 3.07
N ALA A 37 -15.16 -9.81 2.88
CA ALA A 37 -15.04 -9.18 1.57
C ALA A 37 -14.29 -10.08 0.59
N ILE A 38 -13.19 -10.71 1.03
CA ILE A 38 -12.38 -11.58 0.18
C ILE A 38 -13.12 -12.89 -0.16
N GLU A 39 -13.84 -13.48 0.80
CA GLU A 39 -14.67 -14.69 0.58
C GLU A 39 -15.74 -14.47 -0.50
N ARG A 40 -16.44 -13.34 -0.43
CA ARG A 40 -17.51 -12.97 -1.39
C ARG A 40 -16.98 -12.41 -2.70
N CYS A 41 -15.69 -12.13 -2.80
CA CYS A 41 -15.12 -11.48 -3.97
C CYS A 41 -15.24 -12.38 -5.21
N ARG A 42 -15.82 -11.85 -6.30
CA ARG A 42 -16.04 -12.59 -7.56
C ARG A 42 -16.95 -13.81 -7.39
N THR A 43 -18.01 -13.68 -6.58
CA THR A 43 -19.09 -14.66 -6.48
C THR A 43 -20.45 -13.99 -6.70
N ALA A 44 -21.49 -14.79 -6.91
CA ALA A 44 -22.87 -14.32 -7.05
C ALA A 44 -23.37 -13.50 -5.85
N ALA A 45 -22.73 -13.63 -4.68
CA ALA A 45 -23.04 -12.83 -3.50
C ALA A 45 -22.88 -11.31 -3.73
N LEU A 46 -22.06 -10.89 -4.70
CA LEU A 46 -21.87 -9.48 -5.06
C LEU A 46 -22.57 -9.10 -6.38
N GLY A 47 -23.34 -10.01 -6.96
CA GLY A 47 -23.89 -9.87 -8.30
C GLY A 47 -22.82 -9.98 -9.39
N GLY A 48 -23.20 -9.69 -10.62
CA GLY A 48 -22.32 -9.83 -11.78
C GLY A 48 -22.94 -9.33 -13.06
N HIS A 49 -22.33 -9.70 -14.18
CA HIS A 49 -22.76 -9.34 -15.52
C HIS A 49 -22.62 -10.55 -16.43
N VAL A 50 -23.56 -10.69 -17.36
CA VAL A 50 -23.46 -11.63 -18.47
C VAL A 50 -23.01 -10.85 -19.68
N ALA A 51 -21.92 -11.27 -20.29
CA ALA A 51 -21.46 -10.74 -21.56
C ALA A 51 -21.58 -11.79 -22.66
N ARG A 52 -22.00 -11.38 -23.85
CA ARG A 52 -22.14 -12.26 -25.01
C ARG A 52 -21.13 -11.82 -26.08
N CYS A 53 -20.48 -12.78 -26.72
CA CYS A 53 -19.56 -12.50 -27.81
C CYS A 53 -20.35 -12.07 -29.05
N ALA A 54 -19.93 -10.95 -29.65
CA ALA A 54 -20.54 -10.45 -30.88
C ALA A 54 -20.38 -11.44 -32.07
N ASP A 55 -19.28 -12.19 -32.11
CA ASP A 55 -18.90 -13.00 -33.28
C ASP A 55 -19.38 -14.46 -33.20
N CYS A 56 -19.46 -15.04 -32.00
CA CYS A 56 -19.77 -16.47 -31.83
C CYS A 56 -20.85 -16.75 -30.78
N ALA A 57 -21.53 -15.72 -30.28
CA ALA A 57 -22.58 -15.82 -29.25
C ALA A 57 -22.16 -16.48 -27.92
N HIS A 58 -20.88 -16.78 -27.70
CA HIS A 58 -20.38 -17.32 -26.44
C HIS A 58 -20.75 -16.41 -25.26
N GLU A 59 -21.34 -16.98 -24.21
CA GLU A 59 -21.68 -16.27 -23.00
C GLU A 59 -20.59 -16.39 -21.93
N HIS A 60 -20.24 -15.26 -21.34
CA HIS A 60 -19.25 -15.12 -20.29
C HIS A 60 -19.87 -14.44 -19.07
N ILE A 61 -19.89 -15.14 -17.94
CA ILE A 61 -20.38 -14.61 -16.67
C ILE A 61 -19.21 -14.06 -15.85
N ALA A 62 -19.29 -12.78 -15.48
CA ALA A 62 -18.29 -12.11 -14.66
C ALA A 62 -18.91 -11.55 -13.37
N TYR A 63 -18.52 -12.10 -12.22
CA TYR A 63 -18.98 -11.61 -10.91
C TYR A 63 -18.24 -10.35 -10.45
N ASN A 64 -18.91 -9.55 -9.63
CA ASN A 64 -18.41 -8.27 -9.13
C ASN A 64 -17.27 -8.43 -8.11
N SER A 65 -16.39 -7.43 -8.10
CA SER A 65 -15.24 -7.37 -7.19
C SER A 65 -15.67 -6.80 -5.83
N CYS A 66 -15.08 -7.26 -4.72
CA CYS A 66 -15.38 -6.71 -3.39
C CYS A 66 -14.82 -5.30 -3.14
N ARG A 67 -13.95 -4.80 -4.03
CA ARG A 67 -13.26 -3.49 -3.96
C ARG A 67 -12.46 -3.23 -2.66
N ASN A 68 -12.33 -4.22 -1.77
CA ASN A 68 -11.56 -4.06 -0.54
C ASN A 68 -10.06 -3.93 -0.86
N ARG A 69 -9.40 -2.93 -0.28
CA ARG A 69 -7.97 -2.63 -0.48
C ARG A 69 -7.01 -3.74 -0.05
N HIS A 70 -7.49 -4.70 0.74
CA HIS A 70 -6.73 -5.85 1.21
C HIS A 70 -6.98 -7.09 0.36
N CYS A 71 -7.87 -7.06 -0.64
CA CYS A 71 -8.11 -8.20 -1.52
C CYS A 71 -7.03 -8.31 -2.61
N PRO A 72 -6.29 -9.44 -2.72
CA PRO A 72 -5.26 -9.61 -3.75
C PRO A 72 -5.78 -9.54 -5.19
N LYS A 73 -7.08 -9.78 -5.40
CA LYS A 73 -7.71 -9.82 -6.73
C LYS A 73 -8.21 -8.47 -7.25
N CYS A 74 -8.56 -7.54 -6.36
CA CYS A 74 -9.32 -6.33 -6.73
C CYS A 74 -8.44 -5.12 -7.08
N GLN A 75 -7.17 -5.12 -6.71
CA GLN A 75 -6.39 -3.88 -6.67
C GLN A 75 -5.86 -3.39 -8.03
N ALA A 76 -5.94 -4.21 -9.08
CA ALA A 76 -5.36 -3.87 -10.39
C ALA A 76 -5.95 -2.61 -11.02
N GLY A 77 -7.29 -2.46 -11.01
CA GLY A 77 -7.96 -1.28 -11.60
C GLY A 77 -7.63 0.01 -10.86
N ALA A 78 -7.76 0.02 -9.53
CA ALA A 78 -7.39 1.15 -8.69
C ALA A 78 -5.90 1.51 -8.84
N ALA A 79 -5.02 0.51 -8.94
CA ALA A 79 -3.60 0.72 -9.19
C ALA A 79 -3.34 1.41 -10.53
N LYS A 80 -4.00 1.00 -11.61
CA LYS A 80 -3.87 1.63 -12.94
C LYS A 80 -4.30 3.09 -12.93
N ILE A 81 -5.49 3.39 -12.39
CA ILE A 81 -6.01 4.77 -12.28
C ILE A 81 -5.06 5.64 -11.47
N TRP A 82 -4.66 5.14 -10.29
CA TRP A 82 -3.74 5.88 -9.44
C TRP A 82 -2.38 6.09 -10.13
N LEU A 83 -1.88 5.11 -10.88
CA LEU A 83 -0.62 5.20 -11.61
C LEU A 83 -0.66 6.25 -12.73
N ALA A 84 -1.73 6.27 -13.53
CA ALA A 84 -1.93 7.27 -14.58
C ALA A 84 -1.94 8.70 -13.99
N ALA A 85 -2.63 8.89 -12.86
CA ALA A 85 -2.62 10.17 -12.16
C ALA A 85 -1.22 10.56 -11.65
N ARG A 86 -0.38 9.60 -11.26
CA ARG A 86 1.01 9.88 -10.85
C ARG A 86 1.92 10.16 -12.04
N GLU A 87 1.74 9.48 -13.16
CA GLU A 87 2.51 9.71 -14.39
C GLU A 87 2.39 11.17 -14.84
N ALA A 88 1.17 11.71 -14.83
CA ALA A 88 0.90 13.10 -15.17
C ALA A 88 1.59 14.13 -14.25
N GLU A 89 2.08 13.71 -13.08
CA GLU A 89 2.72 14.55 -12.08
C GLU A 89 4.24 14.35 -12.00
N LEU A 90 4.79 13.39 -12.77
CA LEU A 90 6.23 13.18 -12.79
C LEU A 90 6.94 14.38 -13.44
N LEU A 91 8.11 14.68 -12.89
CA LEU A 91 9.03 15.70 -13.32
C LEU A 91 10.13 15.03 -14.17
N PRO A 92 10.71 15.72 -15.16
CA PRO A 92 11.78 15.16 -16.00
C PRO A 92 13.13 15.17 -15.26
N VAL A 93 13.16 14.56 -14.08
CA VAL A 93 14.34 14.45 -13.22
C VAL A 93 14.53 13.01 -12.79
N ARG A 94 15.72 12.70 -12.28
CA ARG A 94 15.96 11.42 -11.60
C ARG A 94 15.14 11.32 -10.33
N TYR A 95 14.82 10.10 -9.91
CA TYR A 95 14.11 9.84 -8.68
C TYR A 95 14.90 8.86 -7.83
N PHE A 96 14.93 9.08 -6.52
CA PHE A 96 15.59 8.22 -5.55
C PHE A 96 14.56 7.39 -4.78
N HIS A 97 14.94 6.16 -4.46
CA HIS A 97 14.15 5.27 -3.63
C HIS A 97 14.79 5.16 -2.24
N LEU A 98 14.14 5.74 -1.24
CA LEU A 98 14.56 5.61 0.16
C LEU A 98 13.70 4.57 0.89
N VAL A 99 14.29 3.82 1.82
CA VAL A 99 13.57 2.91 2.73
C VAL A 99 13.95 3.23 4.16
N PHE A 100 12.94 3.43 4.99
CA PHE A 100 13.08 3.58 6.44
C PHE A 100 12.42 2.39 7.13
N THR A 101 13.18 1.68 7.96
CA THR A 101 12.73 0.48 8.66
C THR A 101 12.77 0.70 10.17
N LEU A 102 11.83 0.08 10.89
CA LEU A 102 11.87 0.04 12.35
C LEU A 102 12.73 -1.14 12.84
N PRO A 103 13.57 -0.96 13.88
CA PRO A 103 14.19 -2.07 14.59
C PRO A 103 13.13 -3.05 15.11
N LYS A 104 13.49 -4.33 15.25
CA LYS A 104 12.57 -5.41 15.66
C LYS A 104 11.82 -5.07 16.94
N GLN A 105 12.53 -4.53 17.93
CA GLN A 105 11.99 -4.14 19.23
C GLN A 105 10.84 -3.12 19.09
N ILE A 106 10.96 -2.15 18.19
CA ILE A 106 9.91 -1.15 17.93
C ILE A 106 8.82 -1.73 17.01
N ALA A 107 9.17 -2.63 16.10
CA ALA A 107 8.18 -3.34 15.29
C ALA A 107 7.21 -4.15 16.15
N ASP A 108 7.67 -4.72 17.26
CA ASP A 108 6.82 -5.44 18.23
C ASP A 108 5.84 -4.50 18.93
N ILE A 109 6.28 -3.31 19.35
CA ILE A 109 5.38 -2.26 19.84
C ILE A 109 4.38 -1.85 18.75
N ALA A 110 4.84 -1.73 17.49
CA ALA A 110 4.01 -1.38 16.35
C ALA A 110 2.93 -2.42 16.02
N TYR A 111 3.14 -3.68 16.42
CA TYR A 111 2.15 -4.74 16.23
C TYR A 111 0.90 -4.49 17.08
N GLN A 112 1.09 -4.06 18.33
CA GLN A 112 0.02 -3.73 19.29
C GLN A 112 -0.53 -2.31 19.04
N ASN A 113 0.29 -1.39 18.54
CA ASN A 113 -0.02 0.04 18.41
C ASN A 113 -0.01 0.54 16.95
N LYS A 114 -0.62 -0.23 16.03
CA LYS A 114 -0.50 -0.03 14.58
C LYS A 114 -0.75 1.41 14.13
N ARG A 115 -1.84 2.04 14.58
CA ARG A 115 -2.21 3.39 14.12
C ARG A 115 -1.14 4.41 14.50
N GLU A 116 -0.79 4.48 15.77
CA GLU A 116 0.14 5.49 16.27
C GLU A 116 1.55 5.28 15.74
N ILE A 117 2.05 4.04 15.73
CA ILE A 117 3.40 3.77 15.26
C ILE A 117 3.51 3.90 13.74
N TYR A 118 2.51 3.54 12.95
CA TYR A 118 2.55 3.76 11.49
C TYR A 118 2.43 5.24 11.13
N ASN A 119 1.66 6.01 11.90
CA ASN A 119 1.60 7.46 11.76
C ASN A 119 2.94 8.11 12.07
N LEU A 120 3.56 7.74 13.19
CA LEU A 120 4.87 8.20 13.60
C LEU A 120 5.94 7.83 12.57
N LEU A 121 5.98 6.56 12.15
CA LEU A 121 6.91 6.07 11.14
C LEU A 121 6.87 6.89 9.85
N MET A 122 5.68 7.09 9.28
CA MET A 122 5.53 7.87 8.04
C MET A 122 5.83 9.35 8.21
N ARG A 123 5.56 9.95 9.38
CA ARG A 123 5.84 11.37 9.63
C ARG A 123 7.33 11.57 9.88
N ALA A 124 7.92 10.83 10.81
CA ALA A 124 9.33 10.97 11.19
C ALA A 124 10.28 10.71 10.02
N SER A 125 10.00 9.69 9.20
CA SER A 125 10.80 9.44 7.99
C SER A 125 10.73 10.61 6.99
N ALA A 126 9.55 11.23 6.81
CA ALA A 126 9.38 12.33 5.88
C ALA A 126 10.03 13.62 6.42
N ASP A 127 9.80 13.92 7.69
CA ASP A 127 10.42 15.04 8.39
C ASP A 127 11.94 14.95 8.37
N THR A 128 12.50 13.74 8.51
CA THR A 128 13.95 13.51 8.37
C THR A 128 14.45 13.99 7.00
N VAL A 129 13.82 13.53 5.93
CA VAL A 129 14.23 13.87 4.57
C VAL A 129 14.04 15.37 4.30
N VAL A 130 12.89 15.94 4.70
CA VAL A 130 12.59 17.37 4.49
C VAL A 130 13.59 18.26 5.23
N ARG A 131 13.89 17.98 6.50
CA ARG A 131 14.81 18.80 7.31
C ARG A 131 16.24 18.73 6.78
N ILE A 132 16.74 17.52 6.50
CA ILE A 132 18.11 17.36 5.99
C ILE A 132 18.24 17.94 4.57
N ALA A 133 17.23 17.79 3.71
CA ALA A 133 17.26 18.38 2.38
C ALA A 133 17.25 19.90 2.40
N ALA A 134 16.54 20.53 3.35
CA ALA A 134 16.46 21.98 3.46
C ALA A 134 17.77 22.63 3.94
N ASP A 135 18.64 21.88 4.64
CA ASP A 135 19.93 22.39 5.13
C ASP A 135 20.89 22.67 3.95
N PRO A 136 21.40 23.91 3.79
CA PRO A 136 22.39 24.26 2.76
C PRO A 136 23.70 23.47 2.83
N LYS A 137 24.07 22.93 4.00
CA LYS A 137 25.24 22.04 4.14
C LYS A 137 25.04 20.69 3.44
N HIS A 138 23.80 20.37 3.08
CA HIS A 138 23.43 19.16 2.38
C HIS A 138 22.91 19.46 0.97
N LEU A 139 21.62 19.77 0.82
CA LEU A 139 21.02 20.07 -0.49
C LEU A 139 20.52 21.52 -0.58
N GLY A 140 20.09 22.14 0.51
CA GLY A 140 19.56 23.50 0.52
C GLY A 140 18.24 23.68 -0.24
N ALA A 141 17.40 22.63 -0.32
CA ALA A 141 16.20 22.63 -1.15
C ALA A 141 14.96 22.04 -0.48
N LYS A 142 13.80 22.59 -0.83
CA LYS A 142 12.46 22.07 -0.54
C LYS A 142 12.18 20.90 -1.47
N VAL A 143 12.22 19.68 -0.94
CA VAL A 143 11.98 18.44 -1.70
C VAL A 143 10.52 18.00 -1.66
N GLY A 144 10.14 17.07 -2.53
CA GLY A 144 8.81 16.46 -2.59
C GLY A 144 8.91 14.97 -2.38
N ILE A 145 8.00 14.38 -1.61
CA ILE A 145 8.07 12.96 -1.23
C ILE A 145 6.74 12.29 -1.51
N THR A 146 6.78 11.13 -2.19
CA THR A 146 5.68 10.15 -2.15
C THR A 146 6.08 8.99 -1.26
N SER A 147 5.39 8.84 -0.13
CA SER A 147 5.68 7.86 0.92
C SER A 147 4.64 6.73 0.89
N VAL A 148 5.08 5.48 0.98
CA VAL A 148 4.25 4.28 0.94
C VAL A 148 4.58 3.36 2.11
N LEU A 149 3.62 3.15 3.00
CA LEU A 149 3.72 2.24 4.15
C LEU A 149 3.59 0.77 3.71
N HIS A 150 4.52 -0.05 4.14
CA HIS A 150 4.52 -1.51 4.03
C HIS A 150 4.59 -2.11 5.43
N THR A 151 3.96 -3.26 5.66
CA THR A 151 3.93 -3.90 6.98
C THR A 151 4.40 -5.35 6.95
N TRP A 152 4.92 -5.84 5.83
CA TRP A 152 5.26 -7.25 5.63
C TRP A 152 6.61 -7.44 4.93
N GLY A 153 7.30 -8.52 5.28
CA GLY A 153 8.35 -9.12 4.45
C GLY A 153 7.80 -10.12 3.43
N SER A 154 8.67 -10.74 2.63
CA SER A 154 8.24 -11.78 1.68
C SER A 154 7.55 -12.96 2.38
N ALA A 155 8.04 -13.37 3.57
CA ALA A 155 7.43 -14.43 4.38
C ALA A 155 6.15 -14.02 5.14
N MET A 156 5.56 -12.85 4.83
CA MET A 156 4.38 -12.28 5.51
C MET A 156 4.57 -12.11 7.03
N THR A 157 5.82 -11.92 7.47
CA THR A 157 6.13 -11.56 8.85
C THR A 157 5.91 -10.07 9.04
N HIS A 158 5.55 -9.66 10.27
CA HIS A 158 5.37 -8.24 10.60
C HIS A 158 6.69 -7.49 10.44
N HIS A 159 6.71 -6.55 9.49
CA HIS A 159 7.90 -5.77 9.15
C HIS A 159 7.48 -4.38 8.67
N PRO A 160 7.09 -3.46 9.57
CA PRO A 160 6.71 -2.10 9.22
C PRO A 160 7.91 -1.31 8.69
N HIS A 161 7.78 -0.81 7.47
CA HIS A 161 8.76 0.05 6.81
C HIS A 161 8.07 0.99 5.82
N VAL A 162 8.76 2.05 5.45
CA VAL A 162 8.27 3.06 4.50
C VAL A 162 9.19 3.13 3.30
N HIS A 163 8.59 3.03 2.12
CA HIS A 163 9.22 3.32 0.84
C HIS A 163 8.95 4.77 0.46
N MET A 164 9.97 5.52 0.11
CA MET A 164 9.85 6.89 -0.39
C MET A 164 10.38 7.02 -1.81
N ILE A 165 9.64 7.74 -2.63
CA ILE A 165 10.04 8.15 -3.97
C ILE A 165 10.22 9.66 -3.93
N VAL A 166 11.47 10.10 -4.17
CA VAL A 166 11.90 11.48 -3.99
C VAL A 166 12.56 11.98 -5.28
N PRO A 167 12.15 13.11 -5.87
CA PRO A 167 12.84 13.72 -7.00
C PRO A 167 14.29 14.07 -6.63
N GLY A 168 15.19 14.00 -7.61
CA GLY A 168 16.61 14.28 -7.48
C GLY A 168 16.94 15.76 -7.41
N GLY A 169 16.28 16.46 -6.49
CA GLY A 169 16.39 17.90 -6.30
C GLY A 169 15.14 18.47 -5.64
N GLY A 170 15.14 19.79 -5.47
CA GLY A 170 14.03 20.52 -4.90
C GLY A 170 13.99 21.99 -5.33
N LEU A 171 12.97 22.70 -4.87
CA LEU A 171 12.87 24.14 -5.03
C LEU A 171 13.80 24.83 -4.03
N SER A 172 14.44 25.94 -4.44
CA SER A 172 15.10 26.85 -3.50
C SER A 172 14.10 27.37 -2.45
N THR A 173 14.60 27.91 -1.33
CA THR A 173 13.75 28.39 -0.23
C THR A 173 12.73 29.43 -0.67
N ASP A 174 13.10 30.31 -1.60
CA ASP A 174 12.26 31.33 -2.23
C ASP A 174 11.42 30.80 -3.42
N GLY A 175 11.63 29.54 -3.85
CA GLY A 175 10.95 28.95 -5.00
C GLY A 175 11.37 29.51 -6.38
N SER A 176 12.45 30.29 -6.42
CA SER A 176 12.93 30.93 -7.65
C SER A 176 13.74 29.98 -8.55
N LYS A 177 14.34 28.93 -8.00
CA LYS A 177 15.26 28.02 -8.71
C LYS A 177 14.99 26.56 -8.39
N TRP A 178 15.35 25.69 -9.34
CA TRP A 178 15.49 24.26 -9.09
C TRP A 178 16.92 23.94 -8.67
N ILE A 179 17.08 23.29 -7.52
CA ILE A 179 18.37 22.84 -7.00
C ILE A 179 18.45 21.33 -7.21
N ALA A 180 19.24 20.90 -8.19
CA ALA A 180 19.46 19.50 -8.49
C ALA A 180 20.41 18.84 -7.49
N CYS A 181 20.17 17.57 -7.16
CA CYS A 181 21.14 16.78 -6.41
C CYS A 181 22.27 16.26 -7.33
N ARG A 182 23.32 15.71 -6.73
CA ARG A 182 24.42 15.07 -7.46
C ARG A 182 23.94 13.81 -8.18
N LYS A 183 24.64 13.41 -9.25
CA LYS A 183 24.21 12.40 -10.23
C LYS A 183 23.67 11.10 -9.63
N ASN A 184 24.39 10.53 -8.66
CA ASN A 184 24.03 9.27 -8.00
C ASN A 184 23.93 9.42 -6.48
N PHE A 185 23.78 10.65 -5.99
CA PHE A 185 23.78 10.94 -4.57
C PHE A 185 22.71 11.95 -4.22
N PHE A 186 21.82 11.56 -3.32
CA PHE A 186 20.77 12.42 -2.79
C PHE A 186 21.18 13.01 -1.45
N LEU A 187 21.14 12.21 -0.38
CA LEU A 187 21.52 12.59 0.98
C LEU A 187 22.28 11.42 1.64
N SER A 188 23.13 11.74 2.62
CA SER A 188 23.88 10.71 3.37
C SER A 188 22.94 9.86 4.22
N VAL A 189 22.98 8.54 4.02
CA VAL A 189 22.18 7.58 4.81
C VAL A 189 22.52 7.60 6.29
N HIS A 190 23.76 7.91 6.67
CA HIS A 190 24.16 8.03 8.07
C HIS A 190 23.54 9.25 8.75
N VAL A 191 23.47 10.38 8.04
CA VAL A 191 22.81 11.60 8.54
C VAL A 191 21.31 11.38 8.67
N LEU A 192 20.69 10.79 7.63
CA LEU A 192 19.27 10.42 7.66
C LEU A 192 18.97 9.47 8.82
N SER A 193 19.77 8.42 8.99
CA SER A 193 19.59 7.40 10.04
C SER A 193 19.64 8.01 11.44
N ARG A 194 20.61 8.89 11.71
CA ARG A 194 20.75 9.54 13.03
C ARG A 194 19.56 10.43 13.38
N LEU A 195 19.10 11.28 12.46
CA LEU A 195 17.93 12.12 12.71
C LEU A 195 16.64 11.30 12.79
N TYR A 196 16.46 10.32 11.90
CA TYR A 196 15.31 9.42 11.92
C TYR A 196 15.19 8.67 13.25
N ARG A 197 16.29 8.07 13.72
CA ARG A 197 16.37 7.41 15.03
C ARG A 197 15.89 8.34 16.14
N ARG A 198 16.44 9.57 16.19
CA ARG A 198 16.04 10.58 17.18
C ARG A 198 14.54 10.88 17.11
N LEU A 199 14.00 11.19 15.93
CA LEU A 199 12.59 11.55 15.75
C LEU A 199 11.63 10.42 16.12
N ILE A 200 11.97 9.17 15.82
CA ILE A 200 11.16 8.01 16.24
C ILE A 200 11.19 7.85 17.76
N LEU A 201 12.37 7.89 18.39
CA LEU A 201 12.49 7.68 19.84
C LEU A 201 11.80 8.79 20.63
N GLU A 202 11.94 10.06 20.21
CA GLU A 202 11.21 11.19 20.80
C GLU A 202 9.69 11.05 20.60
N GLY A 203 9.26 10.61 19.41
CA GLY A 203 7.85 10.38 19.13
C GLY A 203 7.25 9.24 19.95
N LEU A 204 8.00 8.16 20.17
CA LEU A 204 7.61 7.04 21.02
C LEU A 204 7.45 7.48 22.47
N ALA A 205 8.44 8.19 23.01
CA ALA A 205 8.38 8.74 24.36
C ALA A 205 7.16 9.67 24.55
N LYS A 206 6.88 10.53 23.58
CA LYS A 206 5.69 11.40 23.60
C LYS A 206 4.38 10.61 23.59
N LEU A 207 4.27 9.59 22.73
CA LEU A 207 3.07 8.74 22.65
C LEU A 207 2.85 7.95 23.94
N HIS A 208 3.93 7.46 24.56
CA HIS A 208 3.88 6.78 25.86
C HIS A 208 3.40 7.73 26.96
N MET A 209 4.05 8.89 27.09
CA MET A 209 3.74 9.90 28.10
C MET A 209 2.27 10.35 28.09
N VAL A 210 1.64 10.43 26.92
CA VAL A 210 0.23 10.83 26.78
C VAL A 210 -0.74 9.64 26.74
N GLY A 211 -0.29 8.44 27.14
CA GLY A 211 -1.12 7.25 27.30
C GLY A 211 -1.70 6.68 25.99
N LYS A 212 -1.05 6.93 24.85
CA LYS A 212 -1.53 6.47 23.53
C LYS A 212 -0.98 5.10 23.11
N LEU A 213 -0.05 4.55 23.88
CA LEU A 213 0.50 3.21 23.65
C LEU A 213 -0.14 2.22 24.61
N GLN A 214 -0.56 1.09 24.07
CA GLN A 214 -1.09 -0.05 24.81
C GLN A 214 -0.07 -1.19 24.75
N PHE A 215 0.04 -1.92 25.86
CA PHE A 215 0.99 -3.01 25.99
C PHE A 215 0.32 -4.25 26.56
N PHE A 216 0.61 -5.40 25.96
CA PHE A 216 0.00 -6.69 26.32
C PHE A 216 1.03 -7.81 26.29
N GLY A 217 0.75 -8.90 27.02
CA GLY A 217 1.60 -10.09 27.08
C GLY A 217 3.00 -9.76 27.59
N ASP A 218 4.03 -10.22 26.86
CA ASP A 218 5.44 -9.99 27.19
C ASP A 218 5.85 -8.51 27.26
N LEU A 219 5.05 -7.60 26.72
CA LEU A 219 5.32 -6.16 26.73
C LEU A 219 4.64 -5.40 27.87
N THR A 220 3.85 -6.07 28.72
CA THR A 220 2.98 -5.39 29.73
C THR A 220 3.77 -4.45 30.65
N ASN A 221 5.00 -4.80 31.02
CA ASN A 221 5.89 -3.98 31.84
C ASN A 221 6.28 -2.64 31.18
N LEU A 222 6.20 -2.52 29.85
CA LEU A 222 6.47 -1.28 29.11
C LEU A 222 5.40 -0.20 29.35
N ALA A 223 4.29 -0.52 30.02
CA ALA A 223 3.35 0.49 30.50
C ALA A 223 3.98 1.41 31.55
N ASP A 224 4.90 0.91 32.37
CA ASP A 224 5.66 1.72 33.31
C ASP A 224 6.65 2.65 32.59
N ARG A 225 6.72 3.91 33.03
CA ARG A 225 7.53 4.94 32.40
C ARG A 225 9.03 4.69 32.54
N ASN A 226 9.49 4.26 33.72
CA ASN A 226 10.91 4.03 33.96
C ASN A 226 11.40 2.80 33.18
N VAL A 227 10.58 1.75 33.11
CA VAL A 227 10.85 0.56 32.29
C VAL A 227 10.89 0.94 30.81
N PHE A 228 9.94 1.74 30.33
CA PHE A 228 9.90 2.19 28.93
C PHE A 228 11.12 3.03 28.56
N ASP A 229 11.50 4.00 29.41
CA ASP A 229 12.67 4.85 29.16
C ASP A 229 13.97 4.03 29.12
N THR A 230 14.08 3.04 30.01
CA THR A 230 15.19 2.06 30.03
C THR A 230 15.22 1.21 28.76
N PHE A 231 14.06 0.72 28.31
CA PHE A 231 13.91 -0.04 27.08
C PHE A 231 14.39 0.75 25.84
N LEU A 232 14.17 2.07 25.80
CA LEU A 232 14.62 2.92 24.69
C LEU A 232 16.14 3.19 24.69
N GLN A 233 16.84 3.06 25.82
CA GLN A 233 18.28 3.39 25.92
C GLN A 233 19.17 2.64 24.91
N PRO A 234 19.14 1.30 24.81
CA PRO A 234 19.96 0.59 23.83
C PRO A 234 19.65 1.01 22.39
N LEU A 235 18.38 1.35 22.10
CA LEU A 235 17.95 1.76 20.77
C LEU A 235 18.53 3.11 20.32
N ARG A 236 19.01 3.94 21.25
CA ARG A 236 19.75 5.18 20.96
C ARG A 236 21.16 4.91 20.42
N LYS A 237 21.75 3.76 20.77
CA LYS A 237 23.15 3.42 20.49
C LYS A 237 23.31 2.57 19.22
N ILE A 238 22.36 1.68 18.94
CA ILE A 238 22.43 0.82 17.75
C ILE A 238 22.27 1.61 16.45
N GLU A 239 22.85 1.10 15.36
CA GLU A 239 22.65 1.64 14.03
C GLU A 239 21.26 1.30 13.49
N TRP A 240 20.60 2.29 12.89
CA TRP A 240 19.28 2.12 12.27
C TRP A 240 19.42 2.03 10.76
N VAL A 241 18.66 1.10 10.17
CA VAL A 241 18.73 0.86 8.73
C VAL A 241 17.89 1.89 7.99
N VAL A 242 18.58 2.81 7.32
CA VAL A 242 18.03 3.64 6.25
C VAL A 242 18.76 3.28 4.97
N TYR A 243 18.00 3.04 3.92
CA TYR A 243 18.56 2.64 2.64
C TYR A 243 18.19 3.66 1.57
N ALA A 244 19.16 4.04 0.74
CA ALA A 244 18.97 4.90 -0.41
C ALA A 244 19.47 4.16 -1.66
N LYS A 245 18.56 3.80 -2.57
CA LYS A 245 18.95 3.22 -3.86
C LYS A 245 19.46 4.30 -4.81
N GLU A 246 20.31 3.85 -5.72
CA GLU A 246 20.61 4.56 -6.96
C GLU A 246 19.32 4.99 -7.67
N PRO A 247 19.37 6.14 -8.37
CA PRO A 247 18.19 6.71 -8.96
C PRO A 247 17.57 5.79 -10.01
N PHE A 248 16.24 5.81 -10.10
CA PHE A 248 15.54 5.18 -11.21
C PHE A 248 16.07 5.76 -12.53
N THR A 249 16.17 4.91 -13.55
CA THR A 249 16.62 5.29 -14.91
C THR A 249 15.66 6.26 -15.62
N GLY A 250 14.52 6.59 -15.01
CA GLY A 250 13.61 7.63 -15.46
C GLY A 250 12.17 7.48 -14.91
N PRO A 251 11.26 8.37 -15.31
CA PRO A 251 9.84 8.37 -14.89
C PRO A 251 9.13 7.02 -15.08
N LYS A 252 9.35 6.32 -16.21
CA LYS A 252 8.74 5.00 -16.46
C LYS A 252 9.14 3.95 -15.42
N ALA A 253 10.41 3.95 -15.00
CA ALA A 253 10.90 3.03 -13.97
C ALA A 253 10.30 3.36 -12.59
N VAL A 254 10.05 4.64 -12.31
CA VAL A 254 9.31 5.08 -11.11
C VAL A 254 7.88 4.54 -11.14
N LEU A 255 7.20 4.61 -12.27
CA LEU A 255 5.83 4.09 -12.40
C LEU A 255 5.76 2.58 -12.23
N ALA A 256 6.66 1.84 -12.89
CA ALA A 256 6.77 0.39 -12.73
C ALA A 256 7.10 0.00 -11.27
N TYR A 257 7.85 0.85 -10.56
CA TYR A 257 8.07 0.69 -9.15
C TYR A 257 6.79 0.97 -8.34
N LEU A 258 6.22 2.16 -8.46
CA LEU A 258 5.04 2.57 -7.70
C LEU A 258 3.88 1.58 -7.88
N SER A 259 3.63 1.07 -9.08
CA SER A 259 2.59 0.07 -9.34
C SER A 259 2.78 -1.21 -8.52
N ARG A 260 4.04 -1.63 -8.29
CA ARG A 260 4.37 -2.79 -7.44
C ARG A 260 4.24 -2.50 -5.95
N TYR A 261 4.43 -1.27 -5.47
CA TYR A 261 4.51 -1.03 -4.01
C TYR A 261 3.26 -0.35 -3.43
N THR A 262 2.45 0.33 -4.22
CA THR A 262 1.32 1.14 -3.72
C THR A 262 0.08 0.32 -3.39
N HIS A 263 -0.20 -0.67 -4.23
CA HIS A 263 -1.44 -1.46 -4.19
C HIS A 263 -1.22 -2.94 -3.88
N ARG A 264 0.03 -3.35 -3.59
CA ARG A 264 0.30 -4.69 -3.09
C ARG A 264 -0.30 -4.89 -1.71
N ILE A 265 -0.62 -6.14 -1.43
CA ILE A 265 -1.00 -6.61 -0.10
C ILE A 265 0.07 -7.60 0.39
N ALA A 266 -0.15 -8.21 1.55
CA ALA A 266 0.79 -9.16 2.16
C ALA A 266 1.31 -10.23 1.19
N ILE A 267 0.45 -10.72 0.29
CA ILE A 267 0.78 -11.74 -0.70
C ILE A 267 -0.09 -11.58 -1.96
N SER A 268 0.46 -11.82 -3.16
CA SER A 268 -0.33 -11.90 -4.40
C SER A 268 -0.76 -13.34 -4.67
N ASN A 269 -1.92 -13.54 -5.31
CA ASN A 269 -2.39 -14.90 -5.69
C ASN A 269 -1.32 -15.67 -6.50
N SER A 270 -0.58 -14.98 -7.39
CA SER A 270 0.51 -15.57 -8.18
C SER A 270 1.69 -16.14 -7.37
N ARG A 271 1.75 -15.89 -6.07
CA ARG A 271 2.75 -16.48 -5.18
C ARG A 271 2.29 -17.80 -4.57
N LEU A 272 0.99 -18.08 -4.54
CA LEU A 272 0.46 -19.34 -4.04
C LEU A 272 0.82 -20.47 -5.01
N ILE A 273 1.29 -21.59 -4.46
CA ILE A 273 1.70 -22.78 -5.23
C ILE A 273 0.71 -23.92 -4.99
N ARG A 274 0.43 -24.23 -3.72
CA ARG A 274 -0.41 -25.35 -3.31
C ARG A 274 -1.16 -25.01 -2.04
N PHE A 275 -2.35 -25.56 -1.90
CA PHE A 275 -3.15 -25.53 -0.69
C PHE A 275 -3.79 -26.90 -0.53
N ASP A 276 -3.52 -27.58 0.58
CA ASP A 276 -3.98 -28.93 0.86
C ASP A 276 -4.74 -29.00 2.20
N ALA A 277 -5.71 -28.10 2.42
CA ALA A 277 -6.53 -27.94 3.64
C ALA A 277 -5.74 -27.68 4.94
N GLN A 278 -4.72 -28.48 5.26
CA GLN A 278 -3.83 -28.32 6.40
C GLN A 278 -2.76 -27.25 6.15
N ASN A 279 -2.21 -27.15 4.94
CA ASN A 279 -1.11 -26.23 4.65
C ASN A 279 -1.31 -25.36 3.40
N VAL A 280 -0.71 -24.19 3.44
CA VAL A 280 -0.59 -23.25 2.31
C VAL A 280 0.87 -23.08 1.96
N THR A 281 1.23 -23.47 0.74
CA THR A 281 2.58 -23.36 0.19
C THR A 281 2.66 -22.19 -0.79
N PHE A 282 3.67 -21.33 -0.64
CA PHE A 282 3.86 -20.17 -1.50
C PHE A 282 5.34 -19.80 -1.71
N ARG A 283 5.60 -19.11 -2.82
CA ARG A 283 6.94 -18.58 -3.15
C ARG A 283 7.31 -17.47 -2.18
N ALA A 284 8.41 -17.62 -1.47
CA ALA A 284 9.02 -16.62 -0.59
C ALA A 284 10.39 -16.16 -1.12
N LYS A 285 10.91 -15.11 -0.51
CA LYS A 285 12.24 -14.59 -0.81
C LYS A 285 13.04 -14.62 0.47
N ASP A 286 14.12 -15.38 0.48
CA ASP A 286 15.13 -15.29 1.52
C ASP A 286 16.07 -14.14 1.18
N TYR A 287 16.07 -13.10 2.02
CA TYR A 287 16.91 -11.93 1.81
C TYR A 287 18.35 -12.13 2.26
N ARG A 288 18.65 -13.23 2.96
CA ARG A 288 20.03 -13.61 3.35
C ARG A 288 20.81 -14.16 2.16
N LEU A 289 20.11 -14.72 1.17
CA LEU A 289 20.71 -15.30 -0.03
C LEU A 289 20.79 -14.27 -1.18
N LYS A 290 21.86 -14.35 -1.97
CA LYS A 290 22.05 -13.57 -3.22
C LYS A 290 21.73 -14.45 -4.44
N GLY A 291 21.50 -13.83 -5.60
CA GLY A 291 21.26 -14.55 -6.86
C GLY A 291 19.90 -15.26 -6.95
N ALA A 292 19.78 -16.23 -7.86
CA ALA A 292 18.52 -16.92 -8.14
C ALA A 292 18.01 -17.75 -6.94
N GLY A 293 18.91 -18.35 -6.15
CA GLY A 293 18.61 -19.16 -4.97
C GLY A 293 17.89 -18.42 -3.82
N ARG A 294 17.77 -17.09 -3.91
CA ARG A 294 16.98 -16.29 -2.96
C ARG A 294 15.47 -16.54 -3.07
N HIS A 295 15.00 -17.09 -4.19
CA HIS A 295 13.59 -17.42 -4.38
C HIS A 295 13.36 -18.85 -3.90
N THR A 296 12.64 -18.99 -2.79
CA THR A 296 12.39 -20.26 -2.13
C THR A 296 10.89 -20.52 -2.01
N THR A 297 10.53 -21.70 -1.52
CA THR A 297 9.15 -22.08 -1.21
C THR A 297 9.00 -22.17 0.31
N MET A 298 7.88 -21.66 0.82
CA MET A 298 7.55 -21.71 2.23
C MET A 298 6.17 -22.33 2.40
N SER A 299 6.04 -23.27 3.34
CA SER A 299 4.76 -23.86 3.73
C SER A 299 4.41 -23.41 5.14
N LEU A 300 3.14 -23.08 5.37
CA LEU A 300 2.56 -22.74 6.66
C LEU A 300 1.31 -23.58 6.87
N SER A 301 0.97 -23.88 8.13
CA SER A 301 -0.38 -24.32 8.42
C SER A 301 -1.39 -23.27 7.97
N THR A 302 -2.57 -23.70 7.54
CA THR A 302 -3.62 -22.80 7.05
C THR A 302 -3.97 -21.73 8.10
N ASN A 303 -4.02 -22.11 9.38
CA ASN A 303 -4.27 -21.17 10.47
C ASN A 303 -3.20 -20.08 10.59
N GLU A 304 -1.92 -20.45 10.48
CA GLU A 304 -0.81 -19.49 10.53
C GLU A 304 -0.76 -18.62 9.27
N PHE A 305 -1.11 -19.15 8.10
CA PHE A 305 -1.24 -18.37 6.88
C PHE A 305 -2.32 -17.28 7.02
N ILE A 306 -3.51 -17.65 7.50
CA ILE A 306 -4.62 -16.71 7.75
C ILE A 306 -4.19 -15.65 8.78
N ARG A 307 -3.57 -16.07 9.90
CA ARG A 307 -3.05 -15.15 10.92
C ARG A 307 -2.05 -14.16 10.30
N ARG A 308 -1.02 -14.64 9.59
CA ARG A 308 -0.01 -13.79 8.93
C ARG A 308 -0.63 -12.85 7.90
N PHE A 309 -1.67 -13.27 7.18
CA PHE A 309 -2.38 -12.37 6.29
C PHE A 309 -3.06 -11.23 7.07
N LEU A 310 -3.80 -11.58 8.12
CA LEU A 310 -4.66 -10.64 8.85
C LEU A 310 -3.89 -9.63 9.71
N ILE A 311 -2.65 -9.93 10.12
CA ILE A 311 -1.83 -8.94 10.84
C ILE A 311 -1.48 -7.72 9.99
N HIS A 312 -1.56 -7.83 8.66
CA HIS A 312 -1.31 -6.73 7.72
C HIS A 312 -2.58 -5.95 7.34
N VAL A 313 -3.74 -6.32 7.89
CA VAL A 313 -4.95 -5.48 7.81
C VAL A 313 -4.67 -4.19 8.56
N LEU A 314 -4.74 -3.09 7.81
CA LEU A 314 -4.42 -1.76 8.31
C LEU A 314 -5.63 -1.22 9.08
N PRO A 315 -5.41 -0.43 10.15
CA PRO A 315 -6.51 0.20 10.88
C PRO A 315 -7.43 1.02 9.97
N ARG A 316 -8.73 1.10 10.31
CA ARG A 316 -9.67 1.99 9.62
C ARG A 316 -9.14 3.43 9.62
N GLY A 317 -9.25 4.09 8.47
CA GLY A 317 -8.74 5.45 8.23
C GLY A 317 -7.22 5.53 8.01
N GLN A 318 -6.48 4.43 8.14
CA GLN A 318 -5.03 4.47 7.92
C GLN A 318 -4.72 4.66 6.43
N HIS A 319 -4.19 5.83 6.07
CA HIS A 319 -3.63 6.06 4.74
C HIS A 319 -2.34 5.26 4.57
N ARG A 320 -2.26 4.49 3.48
CA ARG A 320 -1.04 3.75 3.12
C ARG A 320 -0.05 4.63 2.36
N ILE A 321 -0.56 5.55 1.55
CA ILE A 321 0.22 6.46 0.71
C ILE A 321 0.02 7.87 1.25
N ARG A 322 1.12 8.61 1.40
CA ARG A 322 1.12 10.02 1.83
C ARG A 322 2.07 10.81 0.95
N HIS A 323 1.77 12.09 0.78
CA HIS A 323 2.62 13.02 0.06
C HIS A 323 3.10 14.11 1.02
N TYR A 324 4.38 14.49 0.90
CA TYR A 324 5.01 15.50 1.74
C TYR A 324 5.84 16.48 0.91
N GLY A 325 6.23 17.60 1.53
CA GLY A 325 6.98 18.66 0.88
C GLY A 325 6.20 19.26 -0.28
N PHE A 326 6.83 19.50 -1.43
CA PHE A 326 6.13 20.12 -2.56
C PHE A 326 5.08 19.21 -3.22
N TYR A 327 5.02 17.92 -2.89
CA TYR A 327 3.91 17.05 -3.29
C TYR A 327 2.69 17.11 -2.34
N GLY A 328 2.75 17.88 -1.26
CA GLY A 328 1.62 18.07 -0.34
C GLY A 328 0.39 18.65 -1.05
N ASN A 329 -0.80 18.13 -0.73
CA ASN A 329 -2.03 18.34 -1.51
C ASN A 329 -2.37 19.80 -1.82
N SER A 330 -2.24 20.71 -0.86
CA SER A 330 -2.67 22.12 -1.01
C SER A 330 -1.92 22.85 -2.13
N ASN A 331 -0.62 22.59 -2.29
CA ASN A 331 0.24 23.34 -3.20
C ASN A 331 0.79 22.48 -4.35
N ARG A 332 0.38 21.21 -4.43
CA ARG A 332 0.98 20.21 -5.33
C ARG A 332 0.96 20.64 -6.80
N THR A 333 -0.20 21.05 -7.30
CA THR A 333 -0.38 21.44 -8.70
C THR A 333 0.46 22.66 -9.05
N ALA A 334 0.40 23.70 -8.21
CA ALA A 334 1.18 24.93 -8.39
C ALA A 334 2.69 24.66 -8.35
N ASN A 335 3.15 23.87 -7.37
CA ASN A 335 4.55 23.50 -7.26
C ASN A 335 5.05 22.72 -8.48
N ILE A 336 4.30 21.72 -8.94
CA ILE A 336 4.68 20.92 -10.12
C ILE A 336 4.76 21.81 -11.36
N ALA A 337 3.79 22.70 -11.57
CA ALA A 337 3.80 23.64 -12.69
C ALA A 337 5.02 24.56 -12.62
N ARG A 338 5.30 25.14 -11.45
CA ARG A 338 6.47 26.00 -11.22
C ARG A 338 7.78 25.25 -11.49
N ILE A 339 7.92 24.02 -11.00
CA ILE A 339 9.13 23.21 -11.23
C ILE A 339 9.29 22.90 -12.73
N ARG A 340 8.21 22.59 -13.45
CA ARG A 340 8.28 22.36 -14.90
C ARG A 340 8.76 23.59 -15.66
N GLN A 341 8.26 24.78 -15.30
CA GLN A 341 8.76 26.04 -15.87
C GLN A 341 10.25 26.22 -15.62
N LEU A 342 10.71 26.00 -14.37
CA LEU A 342 12.12 26.13 -14.00
C LEU A 342 13.04 25.11 -14.68
N LEU A 343 12.51 23.93 -15.03
CA LEU A 343 13.23 22.89 -15.76
C LEU A 343 13.16 23.05 -17.29
N GLY A 344 12.45 24.08 -17.81
CA GLY A 344 12.20 24.21 -19.24
C GLY A 344 11.37 23.04 -19.82
N ALA A 345 10.64 22.33 -18.97
CA ALA A 345 9.91 21.14 -19.36
C ALA A 345 8.56 21.53 -19.98
N LYS A 346 8.27 21.03 -21.19
CA LYS A 346 6.94 21.15 -21.77
C LYS A 346 5.94 20.46 -20.84
N THR A 347 4.87 21.17 -20.48
CA THR A 347 3.73 20.56 -19.79
C THR A 347 3.23 19.41 -20.66
N PRO A 348 3.04 18.18 -20.15
CA PRO A 348 2.35 17.15 -20.91
C PRO A 348 1.02 17.76 -21.35
N HIS A 349 0.76 17.78 -22.66
CA HIS A 349 -0.55 18.19 -23.16
C HIS A 349 -1.57 17.36 -22.41
N LYS A 350 -2.38 18.01 -21.58
CA LYS A 350 -3.68 17.44 -21.27
C LYS A 350 -4.40 17.49 -22.59
N GLU A 351 -4.46 16.36 -23.30
CA GLU A 351 -5.72 16.04 -23.96
C GLU A 351 -6.75 16.02 -22.82
N HIS A 352 -7.27 17.21 -22.52
CA HIS A 352 -8.58 17.32 -21.96
C HIS A 352 -9.44 16.64 -22.99
N ASP A 353 -9.84 15.42 -22.65
CA ASP A 353 -11.10 14.82 -23.02
C ASP A 353 -12.16 15.91 -22.75
N LYS A 354 -12.33 16.79 -23.75
CA LYS A 354 -13.38 17.81 -23.75
C LYS A 354 -14.65 17.01 -23.69
N GLY A 355 -15.42 17.28 -22.65
CA GLY A 355 -16.50 16.44 -22.18
C GLY A 355 -17.28 15.79 -23.31
N ASN A 356 -17.47 14.49 -23.18
CA ASN A 356 -18.76 13.92 -23.53
C ASN A 356 -19.79 14.68 -22.71
N THR A 357 -20.35 15.74 -23.30
CA THR A 357 -21.74 16.10 -23.05
C THR A 357 -22.52 14.82 -23.26
N ILE A 358 -22.93 14.21 -22.14
CA ILE A 358 -23.81 13.06 -22.15
C ILE A 358 -25.13 13.58 -22.71
N ASN A 359 -25.32 13.40 -24.01
CA ASN A 359 -26.65 13.29 -24.58
C ASN A 359 -27.15 11.90 -24.12
N ASP A 360 -28.30 11.88 -23.46
CA ASP A 360 -28.99 10.69 -22.95
C ASP A 360 -29.60 9.82 -24.09
N ALA A 361 -28.82 9.49 -25.11
CA ALA A 361 -29.19 8.52 -26.13
C ALA A 361 -27.92 7.83 -26.65
N ASP A 362 -27.87 6.51 -26.50
CA ASP A 362 -26.77 5.59 -26.86
C ASP A 362 -25.53 5.61 -25.97
N GLU A 363 -25.67 5.08 -24.74
CA GLU A 363 -24.53 4.62 -23.95
C GLU A 363 -23.84 3.48 -24.74
N PRO A 364 -22.57 3.62 -25.17
CA PRO A 364 -21.92 2.58 -25.96
C PRO A 364 -21.92 1.25 -25.20
N PRO A 365 -22.09 0.11 -25.90
CA PRO A 365 -22.18 -1.19 -25.25
C PRO A 365 -21.00 -1.38 -24.30
N ARG A 366 -21.29 -1.74 -23.04
CA ARG A 366 -20.24 -1.94 -22.04
C ARG A 366 -19.45 -3.21 -22.38
N VAL A 367 -18.36 -3.05 -23.13
CA VAL A 367 -17.48 -4.16 -23.57
C VAL A 367 -16.57 -4.59 -22.43
N LEU A 368 -16.45 -5.90 -22.20
CA LEU A 368 -15.46 -6.44 -21.27
C LEU A 368 -14.05 -6.31 -21.87
N ALA A 369 -13.08 -5.94 -21.02
CA ALA A 369 -11.68 -5.84 -21.42
C ALA A 369 -10.99 -7.20 -21.71
N LEU A 370 -11.70 -8.34 -21.59
CA LEU A 370 -11.18 -9.65 -21.99
C LEU A 370 -11.73 -10.04 -23.36
N PRO A 371 -10.90 -10.66 -24.21
CA PRO A 371 -11.38 -11.25 -25.46
C PRO A 371 -12.18 -12.53 -25.20
N CYS A 372 -13.07 -12.86 -26.14
CA CYS A 372 -13.78 -14.13 -26.15
C CYS A 372 -12.80 -15.31 -26.14
N PRO A 373 -12.93 -16.28 -25.23
CA PRO A 373 -12.03 -17.43 -25.17
C PRO A 373 -12.18 -18.39 -26.37
N CYS A 374 -13.28 -18.30 -27.12
CA CYS A 374 -13.55 -19.18 -28.27
C CYS A 374 -12.94 -18.64 -29.57
N CYS A 375 -13.09 -17.34 -29.85
CA CYS A 375 -12.74 -16.75 -31.15
C CYS A 375 -11.87 -15.47 -31.06
N GLY A 376 -11.59 -14.96 -29.85
CA GLY A 376 -10.88 -13.69 -29.66
C GLY A 376 -11.76 -12.44 -29.83
N GLY A 377 -13.02 -12.60 -30.23
CA GLY A 377 -14.00 -11.53 -30.43
C GLY A 377 -14.35 -10.70 -29.18
N GLN A 378 -15.06 -9.59 -29.39
CA GLN A 378 -15.47 -8.71 -28.29
C GLN A 378 -16.64 -9.31 -27.48
N LEU A 379 -16.55 -9.20 -26.15
CA LEU A 379 -17.61 -9.60 -25.21
C LEU A 379 -18.39 -8.36 -24.76
N ILE A 380 -19.66 -8.28 -25.14
CA ILE A 380 -20.55 -7.15 -24.84
C ILE A 380 -21.45 -7.53 -23.66
N ILE A 381 -21.53 -6.70 -22.62
CA ILE A 381 -22.47 -6.94 -21.51
C ILE A 381 -23.91 -6.84 -22.04
N VAL A 382 -24.66 -7.93 -21.88
CA VAL A 382 -26.07 -8.05 -22.31
C VAL A 382 -27.03 -8.15 -21.14
N ASP A 383 -26.57 -8.52 -19.94
CA ASP A 383 -27.42 -8.64 -18.76
C ASP A 383 -26.64 -8.42 -17.44
N THR A 384 -27.37 -8.21 -16.34
CA THR A 384 -26.82 -8.05 -14.99
C THR A 384 -27.43 -9.06 -14.02
N ILE A 385 -26.58 -9.62 -13.16
CA ILE A 385 -26.98 -10.55 -12.11
C ILE A 385 -27.10 -9.75 -10.81
N ALA A 386 -28.30 -9.74 -10.22
CA ALA A 386 -28.54 -9.10 -8.94
C ALA A 386 -27.71 -9.77 -7.81
N PRO A 387 -27.23 -9.01 -6.81
CA PRO A 387 -26.53 -9.61 -5.68
C PRO A 387 -27.42 -10.56 -4.87
N ALA A 388 -26.93 -11.77 -4.61
CA ALA A 388 -27.66 -12.75 -3.78
C ALA A 388 -27.79 -12.33 -2.30
N GLN A 389 -27.05 -11.30 -1.86
CA GLN A 389 -27.21 -10.68 -0.55
C GLN A 389 -27.27 -9.16 -0.70
N HIS A 390 -28.40 -8.57 -0.32
CA HIS A 390 -28.53 -7.12 -0.26
C HIS A 390 -27.74 -6.57 0.94
N PRO A 391 -27.05 -5.43 0.79
CA PRO A 391 -26.51 -4.70 1.93
C PRO A 391 -27.63 -4.48 2.94
N ARG A 392 -27.45 -4.89 4.21
CA ARG A 392 -28.38 -4.49 5.27
C ARG A 392 -28.41 -2.97 5.29
N ALA A 393 -29.60 -2.39 5.15
CA ALA A 393 -29.81 -0.98 5.41
C ALA A 393 -29.25 -0.64 6.80
N PRO A 394 -28.71 0.57 7.02
CA PRO A 394 -28.37 1.02 8.36
C PRO A 394 -29.58 0.79 9.27
N PRO A 395 -29.39 0.30 10.52
CA PRO A 395 -30.51 0.21 11.45
C PRO A 395 -31.17 1.59 11.51
N LYS A 396 -32.50 1.64 11.35
CA LYS A 396 -33.26 2.88 11.49
C LYS A 396 -32.98 3.40 12.89
N THR A 397 -32.21 4.47 13.02
CA THR A 397 -32.10 5.19 14.28
C THR A 397 -33.47 5.79 14.56
N GLN A 398 -34.27 5.12 15.38
CA GLN A 398 -35.35 5.79 16.10
C GLN A 398 -34.66 6.81 17.00
N ARG A 399 -34.66 8.07 16.55
CA ARG A 399 -34.43 9.19 17.45
C ARG A 399 -35.58 9.12 18.45
N ALA A 400 -35.31 8.70 19.69
CA ALA A 400 -36.20 9.03 20.78
C ALA A 400 -36.24 10.56 20.84
N ALA A 401 -37.43 11.14 20.69
CA ALA A 401 -37.63 12.54 20.99
C ALA A 401 -37.31 12.73 22.49
N ALA A 402 -36.33 13.58 22.77
CA ALA A 402 -36.06 14.15 24.07
C ALA A 402 -36.16 15.66 23.92
#